data_AF-A0A838WWP6-F1
#
_entry.id   AF-A0A838WWP6-F1
#
_cell.length_a   1.000
_cell.length_b   1.000
_cell.length_c   1.000
_cell.angle_alpha   90.00
_cell.angle_beta   90.00
_cell.angle_gamma   90.00
#
_symmetry.space_group_name_H-M   'P 1'
#
loop_
_entity.id
_entity.type
_entity.pdbx_description
1 polymer ?
#
loop_
_entity_poly.entity_id
_entity_poly.type
_entity_poly.pdbx_seq_one_letter_code
_entity_poly.pdbx_strand_id
1 'polypeptide(L)'
;MEATTPDNRRITGAQLIIEGEYLVFSDYSEDHANSIDRDLDIEIAELMALTRRGKTFVESGICGYARLRDLPRLRALHATLKLLDVPRLAAIDKTLRVLPPDTAP
;
A
#
# COMPACT_ATOMS: atom_id res chain seq x y z
N MET A 1 13.62 -11.07 39.08
CA MET A 1 14.32 -10.20 38.12
C MET A 1 13.95 -10.70 36.74
N GLU A 2 12.91 -10.12 36.16
CA GLU A 2 12.32 -10.58 34.91
C GLU A 2 13.15 -10.02 33.76
N ALA A 3 13.74 -10.92 32.96
CA ALA A 3 14.53 -10.54 31.80
C ALA A 3 13.60 -9.91 30.77
N THR A 4 13.64 -8.59 30.62
CA THR A 4 13.02 -7.90 29.48
C THR A 4 13.61 -8.46 28.19
N THR A 5 12.87 -9.33 27.51
CA THR A 5 13.26 -9.99 26.27
C THR A 5 13.49 -8.92 25.19
N PRO A 6 14.72 -8.80 24.65
CA PRO A 6 15.08 -7.84 23.60
C PRO A 6 14.26 -7.95 22.30
N ASP A 7 13.49 -9.03 22.15
CA ASP A 7 12.77 -9.43 20.94
C ASP A 7 11.45 -8.68 20.71
N ASN A 8 10.79 -8.24 21.79
CA ASN A 8 9.43 -7.69 21.69
C ASN A 8 9.37 -6.31 20.99
N ARG A 9 10.44 -5.51 21.12
CA ARG A 9 10.52 -4.17 20.50
C ARG A 9 10.62 -4.23 18.98
N ARG A 10 11.34 -5.22 18.44
CA ARG A 10 11.50 -5.40 16.99
C ARG A 10 10.19 -5.83 16.35
N ILE A 11 9.48 -6.77 17.00
CA ILE A 11 8.16 -7.22 16.56
C ILE A 11 7.17 -6.05 16.55
N THR A 12 7.11 -5.30 17.65
CA THR A 12 6.23 -4.12 17.75
C THR A 12 6.56 -3.09 16.67
N GLY A 13 7.84 -2.78 16.47
CA GLY A 13 8.28 -1.83 15.44
C GLY A 13 7.91 -2.30 14.03
N ALA A 14 8.09 -3.58 13.73
CA ALA A 14 7.70 -4.16 12.44
C ALA A 14 6.18 -4.08 12.21
N GLN A 15 5.38 -4.40 13.23
CA GLN A 15 3.92 -4.27 13.16
C GLN A 15 3.49 -2.83 12.90
N LEU A 16 4.10 -1.85 13.58
CA LEU A 16 3.80 -0.43 13.36
C LEU A 16 4.13 0.02 11.93
N ILE A 17 5.19 -0.51 11.32
CA ILE A 17 5.53 -0.22 9.92
C ILE A 17 4.46 -0.79 8.98
N ILE A 18 4.08 -2.05 9.17
CA ILE A 18 3.07 -2.73 8.35
C ILE A 18 1.71 -2.03 8.45
N GLU A 19 1.27 -1.77 9.68
CA GLU A 19 -0.01 -1.10 9.95
C GLU A 19 0.00 0.34 9.47
N GLY A 20 1.09 1.07 9.72
CA GLY A 20 1.23 2.45 9.28
C GLY A 20 1.21 2.57 7.76
N GLU A 21 1.88 1.68 7.03
CA GLU A 21 1.83 1.66 5.57
C GLU A 21 0.41 1.35 5.06
N TYR A 22 -0.26 0.36 5.65
CA TYR A 22 -1.64 0.05 5.29
C TYR A 22 -2.56 1.25 5.50
N LEU A 23 -2.51 1.90 6.66
CA LEU A 23 -3.35 3.06 6.99
C LEU A 23 -3.13 4.27 6.07
N VAL A 24 -1.92 4.43 5.53
CA VAL A 24 -1.60 5.54 4.63
C VAL A 24 -2.18 5.34 3.23
N PHE A 25 -2.25 4.09 2.75
CA PHE A 25 -2.56 3.81 1.35
C PHE A 25 -3.85 3.00 1.12
N SER A 26 -4.47 2.43 2.16
CA SER A 26 -5.64 1.53 2.02
C SER A 26 -6.79 2.16 1.26
N ASP A 27 -7.02 3.46 1.43
CA ASP A 27 -8.16 4.18 0.85
C ASP A 27 -8.09 4.23 -0.69
N TYR A 28 -6.88 4.17 -1.26
CA TYR A 28 -6.71 4.07 -2.71
C TYR A 28 -7.24 2.73 -3.24
N SER A 29 -7.36 1.68 -2.41
CA SER A 29 -7.92 0.40 -2.83
C SER A 29 -9.45 0.36 -2.86
N GLU A 30 -10.13 1.37 -2.33
CA GLU A 30 -11.59 1.46 -2.29
C GLU A 30 -12.14 2.13 -3.55
N ASP A 31 -13.41 1.83 -3.88
CA ASP A 31 -14.10 2.38 -5.05
C ASP A 31 -14.50 3.84 -4.82
N HIS A 32 -13.51 4.72 -4.68
CA HIS A 32 -13.71 6.16 -4.68
C HIS A 32 -13.76 6.65 -6.13
N ALA A 33 -14.85 6.33 -6.83
CA ALA A 33 -15.14 6.88 -8.15
C ALA A 33 -15.26 8.43 -8.18
N ASN A 34 -15.17 9.11 -7.02
CA ASN A 34 -15.52 10.51 -6.84
C ASN A 34 -14.44 11.42 -6.21
N SER A 35 -13.18 11.01 -6.01
CA SER A 35 -12.13 11.95 -5.53
C SER A 35 -11.36 12.64 -6.68
N ILE A 36 -11.96 12.70 -7.87
CA ILE A 36 -11.32 13.16 -9.12
C ILE A 36 -10.94 14.66 -9.11
N ASP A 37 -11.33 15.43 -8.11
CA ASP A 37 -11.02 16.87 -8.06
C ASP A 37 -9.74 17.25 -7.29
N ARG A 38 -9.04 16.29 -6.67
CA ARG A 38 -7.78 16.59 -5.99
C ARG A 38 -6.60 16.40 -6.94
N ASP A 39 -5.80 17.44 -7.13
CA ASP A 39 -4.57 17.38 -7.91
C ASP A 39 -3.63 16.30 -7.32
N LEU A 40 -3.31 15.30 -8.14
CA LEU A 40 -2.47 14.17 -7.76
C LEU A 40 -1.08 14.62 -7.28
N ASP A 41 -0.53 15.71 -7.84
CA ASP A 41 0.77 16.22 -7.39
C ASP A 41 0.69 16.83 -5.97
N ILE A 42 -0.45 17.44 -5.60
CA ILE A 42 -0.68 17.92 -4.23
C ILE A 42 -0.80 16.74 -3.27
N GLU A 43 -1.57 15.71 -3.63
CA GLU A 43 -1.72 14.48 -2.84
C GLU A 43 -0.35 13.83 -2.58
N ILE A 44 0.46 13.68 -3.63
CA ILE A 44 1.81 13.13 -3.51
C ILE A 44 2.67 13.97 -2.58
N ALA A 45 2.64 15.30 -2.70
CA ALA A 45 3.42 16.19 -1.85
C ALA A 45 3.01 16.09 -0.37
N GLU A 46 1.71 15.99 -0.07
CA GLU A 46 1.19 15.82 1.28
C GLU A 46 1.62 14.48 1.89
N LEU A 47 1.48 13.38 1.14
CA LEU A 47 1.91 12.05 1.59
C LEU A 47 3.43 11.98 1.80
N MET A 48 4.23 12.62 0.94
CA MET A 48 5.68 12.72 1.15
C MET A 48 5.99 13.45 2.47
N ALA A 49 5.27 14.54 2.77
CA ALA A 49 5.46 15.28 4.02
C ALA A 49 5.06 14.47 5.26
N LEU A 50 3.94 13.72 5.20
CA LEU A 50 3.44 12.88 6.28
C LEU A 50 4.34 11.67 6.55
N THR A 51 4.70 10.94 5.48
CA THR A 51 5.41 9.66 5.58
C THR A 51 6.93 9.81 5.61
N ARG A 52 7.45 10.98 5.22
CA ARG A 52 8.88 11.23 4.98
C ARG A 52 9.50 10.30 3.94
N ARG A 53 8.69 9.73 3.04
CA ARG A 53 9.14 8.89 1.92
C ARG A 53 9.34 9.73 0.65
N GLY A 54 10.15 9.21 -0.27
CA GLY A 54 10.38 9.85 -1.57
C GLY A 54 9.19 9.68 -2.52
N LYS A 55 9.10 10.58 -3.51
CA LYS A 55 8.02 10.63 -4.52
C LYS A 55 7.72 9.27 -5.14
N THR A 56 8.75 8.57 -5.62
CA THR A 56 8.61 7.24 -6.26
C THR A 56 7.94 6.20 -5.35
N PHE A 57 8.26 6.20 -4.05
CA PHE A 57 7.64 5.27 -3.11
C PHE A 57 6.16 5.61 -2.90
N VAL A 58 5.83 6.89 -2.78
CA VAL A 58 4.46 7.38 -2.61
C VAL A 58 3.61 7.06 -3.84
N GLU A 59 4.08 7.37 -5.05
CA GLU A 59 3.40 7.04 -6.30
C GLU A 59 3.17 5.53 -6.44
N SER A 60 4.17 4.72 -6.07
CA SER A 60 4.06 3.27 -6.06
C SER A 60 3.00 2.77 -5.08
N GLY A 61 2.89 3.42 -3.91
CA GLY A 61 1.86 3.11 -2.92
C GLY A 61 0.46 3.42 -3.45
N ILE A 62 0.25 4.63 -3.99
CA ILE A 62 -1.02 5.03 -4.60
C ILE A 62 -1.42 4.06 -5.72
N CYS A 63 -0.53 3.84 -6.70
CA CYS A 63 -0.82 2.98 -7.85
C CYS A 63 -1.02 1.51 -7.44
N GLY A 64 -0.18 0.99 -6.54
CA GLY A 64 -0.23 -0.39 -6.07
C GLY A 64 -1.51 -0.70 -5.30
N TYR A 65 -1.94 0.19 -4.40
CA TYR A 65 -3.22 0.05 -3.69
C TYR A 65 -4.41 0.29 -4.63
N ALA A 66 -4.34 1.25 -5.56
CA ALA A 66 -5.39 1.44 -6.56
C ALA A 66 -5.63 0.19 -7.42
N ARG A 67 -4.57 -0.57 -7.75
CA ARG A 67 -4.69 -1.84 -8.48
C ARG A 67 -5.53 -2.89 -7.74
N LEU A 68 -5.60 -2.83 -6.41
CA LEU A 68 -6.40 -3.78 -5.63
C LEU A 68 -7.91 -3.65 -5.90
N ARG A 69 -8.38 -2.54 -6.48
CA ARG A 69 -9.76 -2.40 -6.97
C ARG A 69 -10.11 -3.46 -8.00
N ASP A 70 -9.16 -3.76 -8.90
CA ASP A 70 -9.32 -4.77 -9.95
C ASP A 70 -9.11 -6.21 -9.42
N LEU A 71 -8.62 -6.35 -8.18
CA LEU A 71 -8.27 -7.64 -7.56
C LEU A 71 -8.99 -7.81 -6.21
N PRO A 72 -10.33 -7.88 -6.18
CA PRO A 72 -11.12 -7.79 -4.94
C PRO A 72 -10.79 -8.90 -3.94
N ARG A 73 -10.46 -10.11 -4.42
CA ARG A 73 -10.02 -11.22 -3.56
C ARG A 73 -8.66 -10.95 -2.90
N LEU A 74 -7.73 -10.35 -3.65
CA LEU A 74 -6.43 -9.97 -3.12
C LEU A 74 -6.54 -8.79 -2.15
N ARG A 75 -7.41 -7.82 -2.45
CA ARG A 75 -7.75 -6.71 -1.54
C ARG A 75 -8.25 -7.22 -0.18
N ALA A 76 -9.21 -8.13 -0.18
CA ALA A 76 -9.76 -8.71 1.05
C ALA A 76 -8.70 -9.49 1.86
N LEU A 77 -7.85 -10.27 1.18
CA LEU A 77 -6.75 -10.99 1.82
C LEU A 77 -5.72 -10.02 2.43
N HIS A 78 -5.36 -8.96 1.68
CA HIS A 78 -4.42 -7.95 2.13
C HIS A 78 -4.95 -7.14 3.32
N ALA A 79 -6.24 -6.76 3.32
CA ALA A 79 -6.87 -6.10 4.46
C ALA A 79 -6.80 -6.93 5.76
N THR A 80 -6.84 -8.26 5.62
CA THR A 80 -6.79 -9.18 6.77
C THR A 80 -5.36 -9.46 7.24
N LEU A 81 -4.44 -9.72 6.31
CA LEU A 81 -3.11 -10.25 6.64
C LEU A 81 -1.97 -9.24 6.48
N LYS A 82 -2.16 -8.18 5.70
CA LYS A 82 -1.20 -7.09 5.45
C LYS A 82 0.20 -7.57 5.06
N LEU A 83 0.27 -8.64 4.26
CA LEU A 83 1.53 -9.28 3.87
C LEU A 83 2.22 -8.60 2.69
N LEU A 84 1.52 -7.72 1.96
CA LEU A 84 2.03 -7.07 0.77
C LEU A 84 2.41 -5.62 1.08
N ASP A 85 3.70 -5.35 1.15
CA ASP A 85 4.19 -3.98 1.23
C ASP A 85 4.09 -3.25 -0.12
N VAL A 86 4.32 -1.94 -0.11
CA VAL A 86 4.29 -1.07 -1.31
C VAL A 86 5.14 -1.64 -2.46
N PRO A 87 6.40 -2.08 -2.27
CA PRO A 87 7.17 -2.70 -3.35
C PRO A 87 6.51 -3.94 -3.97
N ARG A 88 5.88 -4.81 -3.17
CA ARG A 88 5.17 -6.00 -3.68
C ARG A 88 3.91 -5.63 -4.44
N LEU A 89 3.13 -4.68 -3.94
CA LEU A 89 1.95 -4.17 -4.64
C LEU A 89 2.32 -3.48 -5.95
N ALA A 90 3.40 -2.69 -5.97
CA ALA A 90 3.92 -2.06 -7.18
C ALA A 90 4.40 -3.10 -8.22
N ALA A 91 4.99 -4.21 -7.78
CA ALA A 91 5.37 -5.31 -8.66
C ALA A 91 4.14 -6.00 -9.29
N ILE A 92 3.06 -6.16 -8.53
CA ILE A 92 1.78 -6.68 -9.06
C ILE A 92 1.22 -5.71 -10.11
N ASP A 93 1.10 -4.42 -9.78
CA ASP A 93 0.59 -3.42 -10.73
C ASP A 93 1.42 -3.37 -12.02
N LYS A 94 2.76 -3.35 -11.91
CA LYS A 94 3.65 -3.39 -13.07
C LYS A 94 3.44 -4.64 -13.92
N THR A 95 3.30 -5.80 -13.29
CA THR A 95 3.06 -7.07 -13.99
C THR A 95 1.73 -7.03 -14.74
N LEU A 96 0.67 -6.56 -14.10
CA LEU A 96 -0.66 -6.50 -14.73
C LEU A 96 -0.73 -5.50 -15.88
N ARG A 97 0.02 -4.40 -15.83
CA ARG A 97 0.11 -3.43 -16.95
C ARG A 97 0.72 -4.01 -18.22
N VAL A 98 1.54 -5.05 -18.13
CA VAL A 98 2.21 -5.67 -19.29
C VAL A 98 1.53 -6.95 -19.79
N LEU A 99 0.50 -7.42 -19.08
CA LEU A 99 -0.26 -8.59 -19.53
C LEU A 99 -1.15 -8.21 -20.73
N PRO A 100 -1.18 -9.03 -21.79
CA PRO A 100 -2.19 -8.90 -22.84
C PRO A 100 -3.60 -8.98 -22.24
N PRO A 101 -4.58 -8.23 -22.80
CA PRO A 101 -5.96 -8.21 -22.29
C PRO A 101 -6.63 -9.59 -22.24
N ASP A 102 -6.16 -10.55 -23.07
CA ASP A 102 -6.68 -11.92 -23.14
C ASP A 102 -6.09 -12.88 -22.09
N THR A 103 -5.31 -12.37 -21.12
CA THR A 103 -4.72 -13.19 -20.03
C THR A 103 -5.57 -13.18 -18.76
N ALA A 104 -6.84 -12.80 -18.85
CA ALA A 104 -7.77 -12.87 -17.73
C ALA A 104 -7.94 -14.34 -17.26
N PRO A 105 -7.85 -14.64 -15.96
CA PRO A 105 -8.15 -15.95 -15.41
C PRO A 105 -9.64 -16.32 -15.53
#